data_AF-A0A6P4Z1L3-F1
#
_entry.id   AF-A0A6P4Z1L3-F1
#
_cell.length_a   1.000
_cell.length_b   1.000
_cell.length_c   1.000
_cell.angle_alpha   90.00
_cell.angle_beta   90.00
_cell.angle_gamma   90.00
#
_symmetry.space_group_name_H-M   'P 1'
#
loop_
_entity.id
_entity.type
_entity.pdbx_description
1 polymer ?
#
loop_
_entity_poly.entity_id
_entity_poly.type
_entity_poly.pdbx_seq_one_letter_code
_entity_poly.pdbx_strand_id
1 'polypeptide(L)'
;MTATGFVRVSYLTLVLVPCIWLLYTFAVYAPQSVPWSMLGPVGTLVQYLIKNYPVQLYRGFWIAWGIHTTEAVIAAILTTMKNIGGVTRLKWIVQTQLFGLASLYMLILYKPKGKAV
;
A
#
# COMPACT_ATOMS: atom_id res chain seq x y z
N MET A 1 9.05 12.47 -25.57
CA MET A 1 7.70 12.82 -25.06
C MET A 1 7.35 11.85 -23.93
N THR A 2 7.05 12.32 -22.72
CA THR A 2 6.67 11.46 -21.59
C THR A 2 5.20 11.09 -21.66
N ALA A 3 4.86 9.82 -21.43
CA ALA A 3 3.47 9.39 -21.40
C ALA A 3 2.72 9.96 -20.17
N THR A 4 1.46 10.35 -20.35
CA THR A 4 0.72 11.19 -19.39
C THR A 4 -0.46 10.52 -18.69
N GLY A 5 -0.58 9.18 -18.69
CA GLY A 5 -1.70 8.51 -18.03
C GLY A 5 -1.36 7.90 -16.66
N PHE A 6 -2.33 7.98 -15.76
CA PHE A 6 -2.30 7.39 -14.43
C PHE A 6 -3.64 6.68 -14.19
N VAL A 7 -3.60 5.48 -13.63
CA VAL A 7 -4.80 4.73 -13.27
C VAL A 7 -4.82 4.56 -11.77
N ARG A 8 -5.90 5.04 -11.15
CA ARG A 8 -6.09 4.91 -9.70
C ARG A 8 -6.47 3.47 -9.36
N VAL A 9 -6.01 2.99 -8.21
CA VAL A 9 -6.56 1.78 -7.58
C VAL A 9 -8.09 1.87 -7.40
N SER A 10 -8.73 0.69 -7.29
CA SER A 10 -10.17 0.59 -7.09
C SER A 10 -10.62 1.30 -5.80
N TYR A 11 -11.89 1.73 -5.74
CA TYR A 11 -12.44 2.34 -4.51
C TYR A 11 -12.38 1.38 -3.31
N LEU A 12 -12.55 0.08 -3.56
CA LEU A 12 -12.43 -0.93 -2.52
C LEU A 12 -11.01 -0.95 -1.94
N THR A 13 -9.98 -0.99 -2.79
CA THR A 13 -8.57 -0.92 -2.37
C THR A 13 -8.25 0.39 -1.67
N LEU A 14 -8.81 1.49 -2.17
CA LEU A 14 -8.62 2.85 -1.64
C LEU A 14 -9.11 2.98 -0.20
N VAL A 15 -10.13 2.20 0.20
CA VAL A 15 -10.67 2.23 1.57
C VAL A 15 -10.08 1.12 2.43
N LEU A 16 -10.07 -0.12 1.93
CA LEU A 16 -9.67 -1.27 2.75
C LEU A 16 -8.21 -1.24 3.18
N VAL A 17 -7.29 -0.90 2.28
CA VAL A 17 -5.85 -0.94 2.59
C VAL A 17 -5.49 0.10 3.66
N PRO A 18 -5.94 1.37 3.58
CA PRO A 18 -5.74 2.33 4.67
C PRO A 18 -6.38 1.91 5.99
N CYS A 19 -7.59 1.32 5.98
CA CYS A 19 -8.20 0.80 7.19
C CYS A 19 -7.34 -0.31 7.83
N ILE A 20 -6.78 -1.22 7.03
CA ILE A 20 -5.88 -2.28 7.52
C ILE A 20 -4.60 -1.66 8.11
N TRP A 21 -3.98 -0.70 7.42
CA TRP A 21 -2.79 0.00 7.93
C TRP A 21 -3.06 0.72 9.24
N LEU A 22 -4.21 1.38 9.35
CA LEU A 22 -4.62 2.08 10.56
C LEU A 22 -4.81 1.10 11.73
N LEU A 23 -5.56 0.01 11.50
CA LEU A 23 -5.76 -1.03 12.51
C LEU A 23 -4.43 -1.67 12.94
N TYR A 24 -3.54 -1.97 12.00
CA TYR A 24 -2.24 -2.56 12.32
C TYR A 24 -1.36 -1.57 13.11
N THR A 25 -1.37 -0.29 12.72
CA THR A 25 -0.64 0.77 13.45
C THR A 25 -1.12 0.88 14.89
N PHE A 26 -2.44 0.90 15.12
CA PHE A 26 -2.99 0.90 16.47
C PHE A 26 -2.64 -0.38 17.23
N ALA A 27 -2.73 -1.55 16.60
CA ALA A 27 -2.38 -2.81 17.24
C ALA A 27 -0.91 -2.86 17.71
N VAL A 28 0.00 -2.22 16.98
CA VAL A 28 1.44 -2.21 17.30
C VAL A 28 1.81 -1.10 18.30
N TYR A 29 1.33 0.13 18.07
CA TYR A 29 1.84 1.30 18.79
C TYR A 29 0.89 1.86 19.85
N ALA A 30 -0.41 1.57 19.74
CA ALA A 30 -1.41 2.08 20.67
C ALA A 30 -2.56 1.07 20.87
N PRO A 31 -2.26 -0.16 21.33
CA PRO A 31 -3.24 -1.25 21.39
C PRO A 31 -4.37 -0.99 22.38
N GLN A 32 -4.26 -0.01 23.28
CA GLN A 32 -5.33 0.34 24.21
C GLN A 32 -6.27 1.43 23.68
N SER A 33 -5.96 2.04 22.53
CA SER A 33 -6.75 3.15 21.96
C SER A 33 -7.92 2.70 21.10
N VAL A 34 -8.02 1.41 20.78
CA VAL A 34 -9.07 0.85 19.93
C VAL A 34 -9.91 -0.13 20.75
N PRO A 35 -11.25 -0.02 20.74
CA PRO A 35 -12.13 -0.97 21.42
C PRO A 35 -12.24 -2.26 20.60
N TRP A 36 -11.19 -3.08 20.58
CA TRP A 36 -11.10 -4.26 19.72
C TRP A 36 -12.27 -5.23 19.89
N SER A 37 -12.87 -5.35 21.07
CA SER A 37 -14.04 -6.21 21.30
C SER A 37 -15.26 -5.83 20.45
N MET A 38 -15.34 -4.57 19.99
CA MET A 38 -16.42 -4.08 19.13
C MET A 38 -16.21 -4.42 17.64
N LEU A 39 -15.01 -4.87 17.25
CA LEU A 39 -14.68 -5.18 15.85
C LEU A 39 -14.99 -6.64 15.46
N GLY A 40 -15.77 -7.34 16.29
CA GLY A 40 -16.21 -8.71 16.03
C GLY A 40 -15.02 -9.69 15.87
N PRO A 41 -15.10 -10.66 14.94
CA PRO A 41 -14.06 -11.67 14.76
C PRO A 41 -12.67 -11.10 14.47
N VAL A 42 -12.59 -10.01 13.70
CA VAL A 42 -11.32 -9.33 13.40
C VAL A 42 -10.70 -8.79 14.68
N GLY A 43 -11.50 -8.14 15.51
CA GLY A 43 -11.08 -7.62 16.79
C GLY A 43 -10.57 -8.69 17.77
N THR A 44 -11.26 -9.83 17.83
CA THR A 44 -10.83 -10.99 18.63
C THR A 44 -9.48 -11.53 18.16
N LEU A 45 -9.28 -11.67 16.84
CA LEU A 45 -8.00 -12.09 16.28
C LEU A 45 -6.88 -11.10 16.62
N VAL A 46 -7.11 -9.80 16.41
CA VAL A 46 -6.11 -8.76 16.69
C VAL A 46 -5.73 -8.76 18.17
N GLN A 47 -6.69 -8.87 19.08
CA GLN A 47 -6.41 -9.00 20.53
C GLN A 47 -5.57 -10.22 20.86
N TYR A 48 -5.86 -11.36 20.24
CA TYR A 48 -5.07 -12.57 20.41
C TYR A 48 -3.62 -12.35 19.95
N LEU A 49 -3.42 -11.68 18.82
CA LEU A 49 -2.07 -11.36 18.32
C LEU A 49 -1.35 -10.34 19.21
N ILE A 50 -2.03 -9.30 19.69
CA ILE A 50 -1.46 -8.31 20.61
C ILE A 50 -0.98 -9.00 21.89
N LYS A 51 -1.81 -9.90 22.46
CA LYS A 51 -1.51 -10.57 23.73
C LYS A 51 -0.39 -11.61 23.61
N ASN A 52 -0.40 -12.40 22.53
CA ASN A 52 0.47 -13.58 22.43
C ASN A 52 1.69 -13.38 21.53
N TYR A 53 1.65 -12.42 20.59
CA TYR A 53 2.67 -12.22 19.56
C TYR A 53 3.07 -10.74 19.32
N PRO A 54 3.30 -9.93 20.38
CA PRO A 54 3.56 -8.49 20.22
C PRO A 54 4.84 -8.19 19.45
N VAL A 55 5.90 -8.99 19.65
CA VAL A 55 7.18 -8.82 18.93
C VAL A 55 7.01 -9.13 17.44
N GLN A 56 6.22 -10.15 17.12
CA GLN A 56 5.94 -10.54 15.75
C GLN A 56 5.08 -9.49 15.04
N LEU A 57 4.11 -8.88 15.73
CA LEU A 57 3.35 -7.74 15.19
C LEU A 57 4.28 -6.56 14.85
N TYR A 58 5.20 -6.20 15.75
CA TYR A 58 6.16 -5.12 15.49
C TYR A 58 7.08 -5.44 14.31
N ARG A 59 7.65 -6.65 14.27
CA ARG A 59 8.50 -7.09 13.14
C ARG A 59 7.71 -7.14 11.83
N GLY A 60 6.51 -7.71 11.87
CA GLY A 60 5.62 -7.82 10.72
C GLY A 60 5.24 -6.46 10.15
N PHE A 61 5.03 -5.45 11.01
CA PHE A 61 4.76 -4.07 10.59
C PHE A 61 5.91 -3.49 9.75
N TRP A 62 7.15 -3.63 10.22
CA TRP A 62 8.32 -3.15 9.48
C TRP A 62 8.63 -3.96 8.23
N ILE A 63 8.39 -5.27 8.27
CA ILE A 63 8.49 -6.13 7.08
C ILE A 63 7.48 -5.69 6.02
N ALA A 64 6.23 -5.42 6.39
CA ALA A 64 5.21 -4.92 5.47
C ALA A 64 5.60 -3.56 4.86
N TRP A 65 6.12 -2.64 5.65
CA TRP A 65 6.68 -1.37 5.15
C TRP A 65 7.84 -1.61 4.17
N GLY A 66 8.75 -2.52 4.49
CA GLY A 66 9.88 -2.88 3.61
C GLY A 66 9.44 -3.47 2.27
N ILE A 67 8.40 -4.32 2.27
CA ILE A 67 7.80 -4.87 1.04
C ILE A 67 7.21 -3.74 0.20
N HIS A 68 6.38 -2.87 0.79
CA HIS A 68 5.76 -1.75 0.07
C HIS A 68 6.81 -0.77 -0.48
N THR A 69 7.89 -0.52 0.26
CA THR A 69 9.00 0.31 -0.22
C THR A 69 9.76 -0.36 -1.36
N THR A 70 9.97 -1.67 -1.30
CA THR A 70 10.56 -2.43 -2.42
C THR A 70 9.69 -2.31 -3.67
N GLU A 71 8.38 -2.45 -3.54
CA GLU A 71 7.43 -2.29 -4.64
C GLU A 71 7.41 -0.87 -5.19
N ALA A 72 7.50 0.15 -4.35
CA ALA A 72 7.60 1.55 -4.76
C ALA A 72 8.89 1.84 -5.55
N VAL A 73 10.01 1.22 -5.17
CA VAL A 73 11.27 1.27 -5.94
C VAL A 73 11.09 0.58 -7.29
N ILE A 74 10.48 -0.60 -7.34
CA ILE A 74 10.17 -1.28 -8.62
C ILE A 74 9.26 -0.39 -9.48
N ALA A 75 8.26 0.28 -8.92
CA ALA A 75 7.42 1.22 -9.65
C ALA A 75 8.22 2.43 -10.18
N ALA A 76 9.18 2.94 -9.41
CA ALA A 76 10.07 4.01 -9.85
C ALA A 76 10.96 3.60 -11.04
N ILE A 77 11.37 2.33 -11.10
CA ILE A 77 12.12 1.75 -12.23
C ILE A 77 11.19 1.54 -13.43
N LEU A 78 10.04 0.90 -13.23
CA LEU A 78 9.07 0.60 -14.29
C LEU A 78 8.53 1.86 -14.98
N THR A 79 8.30 2.93 -14.23
CA THR A 79 7.89 4.23 -14.79
C THR A 79 8.96 4.79 -15.72
N THR A 80 10.24 4.70 -15.35
CA THR A 80 11.35 5.09 -16.23
C THR A 80 11.39 4.24 -17.50
N MET A 81 11.30 2.90 -17.36
CA MET A 81 11.28 1.98 -18.51
C MET A 81 10.09 2.23 -19.45
N LYS A 82 8.96 2.69 -18.90
CA LYS A 82 7.74 3.02 -19.64
C LYS A 82 7.70 4.48 -20.14
N ASN A 83 8.79 5.24 -20.03
CA ASN A 83 8.86 6.67 -20.38
C ASN A 83 7.77 7.53 -19.71
N ILE A 84 7.38 7.17 -18.49
CA ILE A 84 6.45 7.93 -17.64
C ILE A 84 7.28 8.89 -16.78
N GLY A 85 7.08 10.19 -16.95
CA GLY A 85 7.82 11.24 -16.25
C GLY A 85 6.96 12.15 -15.37
N GLY A 86 7.63 13.10 -14.71
CA GLY A 86 7.00 14.19 -13.95
C GLY A 86 6.05 13.72 -12.85
N VAL A 87 4.96 14.48 -12.65
CA VAL A 87 3.95 14.22 -11.60
C VAL A 87 3.29 12.85 -11.77
N THR A 88 3.12 12.37 -13.01
CA THR A 88 2.53 11.05 -13.28
C THR A 88 3.40 9.92 -12.71
N ARG A 89 4.72 10.04 -12.82
CA ARG A 89 5.66 9.10 -12.18
C ARG A 89 5.51 9.12 -10.66
N LEU A 90 5.46 10.32 -10.07
CA LEU A 90 5.29 10.46 -8.62
C LEU A 90 3.98 9.83 -8.14
N LYS A 91 2.87 10.05 -8.86
CA LYS A 91 1.57 9.42 -8.55
C LYS A 91 1.66 7.90 -8.53
N TRP A 92 2.34 7.28 -9.49
CA TRP A 92 2.55 5.82 -9.51
C TRP A 92 3.40 5.32 -8.34
N ILE A 93 4.47 6.04 -7.99
CA ILE A 93 5.34 5.67 -6.86
C ILE A 93 4.58 5.77 -5.54
N VAL A 94 3.91 6.90 -5.28
CA VAL A 94 3.15 7.14 -4.06
C VAL A 94 2.00 6.15 -3.94
N GLN A 95 1.24 5.92 -5.01
CA GLN A 95 0.19 4.91 -5.01
C GLN A 95 0.75 3.51 -4.72
N THR A 96 1.91 3.17 -5.25
CA THR A 96 2.53 1.86 -4.99
C THR A 96 3.04 1.73 -3.56
N GLN A 97 3.60 2.79 -2.97
CA GLN A 97 3.97 2.76 -1.54
C GLN A 97 2.75 2.52 -0.63
N LEU A 98 1.59 3.11 -0.95
CA LEU A 98 0.41 3.02 -0.10
C LEU A 98 -0.40 1.73 -0.32
N PHE A 99 -0.52 1.29 -1.56
CA PHE A 99 -1.42 0.18 -1.95
C PHE A 99 -0.68 -1.08 -2.42
N GLY A 100 0.64 -1.05 -2.40
CA GLY A 100 1.52 -2.17 -2.68
C GLY A 100 1.28 -2.84 -4.04
N LEU A 101 1.31 -4.18 -4.05
CA LEU A 101 1.06 -5.03 -5.22
C LEU A 101 -0.17 -4.64 -6.03
N ALA A 102 -1.25 -4.18 -5.40
CA ALA A 102 -2.46 -3.79 -6.12
C ALA A 102 -2.18 -2.65 -7.10
N SER A 103 -1.38 -1.66 -6.70
CA SER A 103 -0.94 -0.57 -7.58
C SER A 103 0.18 -1.01 -8.53
N LEU A 104 1.16 -1.78 -8.05
CA LEU A 104 2.27 -2.24 -8.87
C LEU A 104 1.80 -3.09 -10.05
N TYR A 105 0.84 -4.00 -9.83
CA TYR A 105 0.23 -4.82 -10.86
C TYR A 105 -0.45 -3.97 -11.95
N MET A 106 -1.19 -2.94 -11.54
CA MET A 106 -1.79 -1.99 -12.49
C MET A 106 -0.72 -1.29 -13.34
N LEU A 107 0.41 -0.89 -12.75
CA LEU A 107 1.52 -0.28 -13.47
C LEU A 107 2.20 -1.26 -14.44
N ILE A 108 2.38 -2.52 -14.04
CA ILE A 108 2.94 -3.58 -14.90
C ILE A 108 2.10 -3.71 -16.17
N LEU A 109 0.77 -3.83 -16.02
CA LEU A 109 -0.17 -3.95 -17.14
C LEU A 109 -0.39 -2.65 -17.92
N TYR A 110 -0.11 -1.51 -17.31
CA TYR A 110 -0.33 -0.22 -17.93
C TYR A 110 0.52 -0.04 -19.19
N LYS A 111 -0.15 0.21 -20.32
CA LYS A 111 0.47 0.57 -21.60
C LYS A 111 0.37 2.07 -21.79
N PRO A 112 1.50 2.81 -21.73
CA PRO A 112 1.47 4.25 -21.87
C PRO A 112 1.03 4.63 -23.29
N LYS A 113 -0.01 5.45 -23.40
CA LYS A 113 -0.35 6.07 -24.69
C LYS A 113 0.63 7.24 -24.88
N GLY A 114 1.40 7.22 -25.97
CA GLY A 114 2.07 8.43 -26.44
C GLY A 114 1.01 9.49 -26.71
N LYS A 115 1.31 10.77 -26.44
CA LYS A 115 0.45 11.83 -26.98
C LYS A 115 0.49 11.71 -28.51
N ALA A 116 -0.67 11.60 -29.15
CA ALA A 116 -0.77 11.83 -30.59
C ALA A 116 -0.25 13.26 -30.85
N VAL A 117 0.65 13.37 -31.81
CA VAL A 117 1.24 14.64 -32.27
C VAL A 117 0.16 15.47 -32.94
#